data_AF-A0A166CUH6-F1
#
_entry.id   AF-A0A166CUH6-F1
#
_cell.length_a   1.000
_cell.length_b   1.000
_cell.length_c   1.000
_cell.angle_alpha   90.00
_cell.angle_beta   90.00
_cell.angle_gamma   90.00
#
_symmetry.space_group_name_H-M   'P 1'
#
loop_
_entity.id
_entity.type
_entity.pdbx_description
1 polymer ?
#
loop_
_entity_poly.entity_id
_entity_poly.type
_entity_poly.pdbx_seq_one_letter_code
_entity_poly.pdbx_strand_id
1 'polypeptide(L)'
;MKLEKRTQTKIKSHIIKGRITKRGWSIVIIPPHTRIDTFHSFNHIHLSSNMEKHNQIKKRSFEKTWTIIENHIESNNKLIEDKLYEELK
;
A
#
# COMPACT_ATOMS: atom_id res chain seq x y z
N MET A 1 -2.51 9.58 24.51
CA MET A 1 -1.25 9.17 23.83
C MET A 1 -1.55 8.73 22.40
N LYS A 2 -1.22 9.57 21.40
CA LYS A 2 -1.41 9.23 19.97
C LYS A 2 -0.32 8.25 19.55
N LEU A 3 -0.59 6.95 19.63
CA LEU A 3 0.24 5.89 19.02
C LEU A 3 0.02 5.93 17.51
N GLU A 4 0.63 6.91 16.85
CA GLU A 4 0.69 7.01 15.40
C GLU A 4 2.15 7.00 14.98
N LYS A 5 2.54 6.01 14.15
CA LYS A 5 3.84 5.98 13.49
C LYS A 5 3.64 6.33 12.03
N ARG A 6 4.47 7.25 11.52
CA ARG A 6 4.51 7.60 10.10
C ARG A 6 5.88 7.22 9.55
N THR A 7 5.90 6.69 8.33
CA THR A 7 7.13 6.41 7.59
C THR A 7 6.96 6.89 6.15
N GLN A 8 8.05 7.23 5.50
CA GLN A 8 8.06 7.63 4.11
C GLN A 8 9.39 7.19 3.48
N THR A 9 9.31 6.67 2.27
CA THR A 9 10.49 6.42 1.43
C THR A 9 10.23 6.87 0.00
N LYS A 10 11.30 7.09 -0.75
CA LYS A 10 11.26 7.34 -2.19
C LYS A 10 11.96 6.19 -2.89
N ILE A 11 11.23 5.54 -3.80
CA ILE A 11 11.77 4.46 -4.63
C ILE A 11 11.54 4.83 -6.08
N LYS A 12 12.64 4.97 -6.83
CA LYS A 12 12.62 5.42 -8.23
C LYS A 12 11.85 6.76 -8.35
N SER A 13 10.80 6.80 -9.16
CA SER A 13 9.91 7.94 -9.35
C SER A 13 8.73 8.01 -8.38
N HIS A 14 8.63 7.09 -7.42
CA HIS A 14 7.47 6.95 -6.53
C HIS A 14 7.82 7.33 -5.08
N ILE A 15 6.88 7.98 -4.40
CA ILE A 15 6.90 8.25 -2.97
C ILE A 15 5.94 7.29 -2.30
N ILE A 16 6.43 6.51 -1.34
CA ILE A 16 5.62 5.58 -0.55
C ILE A 16 5.50 6.17 0.85
N LYS A 17 4.27 6.34 1.33
CA LYS A 17 3.95 6.86 2.67
C LYS A 17 3.20 5.82 3.47
N GLY A 18 3.67 5.53 4.67
CA GLY A 18 3.07 4.60 5.61
C GLY A 18 2.54 5.30 6.84
N ARG A 19 1.40 4.83 7.34
CA ARG A 19 0.80 5.27 8.60
C ARG A 19 0.33 4.05 9.37
N ILE A 20 0.76 3.92 10.62
CA ILE A 20 0.32 2.87 11.54
C ILE A 20 -0.36 3.55 12.73
N THR A 21 -1.54 3.07 13.09
CA THR A 21 -2.33 3.55 14.23
C THR A 21 -2.77 2.36 15.08
N LYS A 22 -3.39 2.62 16.24
CA LYS A 22 -4.03 1.57 17.05
C LYS A 22 -5.13 0.78 16.31
N ARG A 23 -5.75 1.37 15.28
CA ARG A 23 -6.87 0.75 14.52
C ARG A 23 -6.42 -0.03 13.29
N GLY A 24 -5.13 0.00 12.95
CA GLY A 24 -4.62 -0.56 11.71
C GLY A 24 -3.62 0.36 11.03
N TRP A 25 -3.30 0.07 9.79
CA TRP A 25 -2.30 0.77 8.99
C TRP A 25 -2.79 1.05 7.56
N SER A 26 -2.14 2.03 6.92
CA SER A 26 -2.29 2.35 5.51
C SER A 26 -0.96 2.66 4.85
N ILE A 27 -0.86 2.34 3.57
CA ILE A 27 0.26 2.67 2.68
C ILE A 27 -0.31 3.41 1.47
N VAL A 28 0.33 4.50 1.06
CA VAL A 28 -0.05 5.31 -0.12
C VAL A 28 1.16 5.45 -1.02
N ILE A 29 0.98 5.21 -2.32
CA ILE A 29 2.03 5.27 -3.35
C ILE A 29 1.70 6.40 -4.33
N ILE A 30 2.63 7.35 -4.52
CA ILE A 30 2.41 8.59 -5.28
C ILE A 30 3.55 8.80 -6.29
N PRO A 31 3.27 9.14 -7.56
CA PRO A 31 2.03 8.86 -8.31
C PRO A 31 1.85 7.34 -8.51
N PRO A 32 0.66 6.80 -8.83
CA PRO A 32 -0.58 7.46 -9.25
C PRO A 32 -1.63 7.67 -8.14
N HIS A 33 -1.29 7.51 -6.85
CA HIS A 33 -2.20 7.55 -5.68
C HIS A 33 -2.91 6.23 -5.37
N THR A 34 -2.21 5.10 -5.53
CA THR A 34 -2.66 3.80 -5.04
C THR A 34 -2.62 3.78 -3.50
N ARG A 35 -3.69 3.30 -2.85
CA ARG A 35 -3.77 3.20 -1.38
C ARG A 35 -4.07 1.76 -0.96
N ILE A 36 -3.36 1.29 0.05
CA ILE A 36 -3.62 0.00 0.69
C ILE A 36 -3.92 0.27 2.15
N ASP A 37 -5.05 -0.21 2.68
CA ASP A 37 -5.38 -0.01 4.09
C ASP A 37 -6.12 -1.18 4.73
N THR A 38 -6.13 -1.14 6.05
CA THR A 38 -6.66 -2.19 6.94
C THR A 38 -7.69 -1.64 7.93
N PHE A 39 -8.20 -0.43 7.70
CA PHE A 39 -9.11 0.25 8.63
C PHE A 39 -10.55 -0.29 8.57
N HIS A 40 -10.86 -1.11 7.57
CA HIS A 40 -12.17 -1.69 7.34
C HIS A 40 -12.19 -3.17 7.78
N SER A 41 -13.33 -3.85 7.61
CA SER A 41 -13.51 -5.27 7.98
C SER A 41 -12.52 -6.22 7.28
N PHE A 42 -11.95 -5.81 6.15
CA PHE A 42 -10.93 -6.56 5.40
C PHE A 42 -9.83 -5.64 4.85
N ASN A 43 -8.63 -6.19 4.68
CA ASN A 43 -7.54 -5.53 3.98
C ASN A 43 -7.94 -5.34 2.51
N HIS A 44 -7.74 -4.15 1.97
CA HIS A 44 -8.03 -3.87 0.57
C HIS A 44 -7.08 -2.85 -0.02
N ILE A 45 -7.06 -2.82 -1.35
CA ILE A 45 -6.33 -1.85 -2.16
C ILE A 45 -7.32 -1.01 -2.97
N HIS A 46 -7.10 0.29 -2.96
CA HIS A 46 -7.67 1.28 -3.86
C HIS A 46 -6.65 1.52 -4.98
N LEU A 47 -7.03 1.12 -6.20
CA LEU A 47 -6.24 1.40 -7.39
C LEU A 47 -6.55 2.81 -7.90
N SER A 48 -5.58 3.47 -8.51
CA SER A 48 -5.75 4.81 -9.08
C SER A 48 -6.82 4.85 -10.17
N SER A 49 -6.92 3.77 -10.95
CA SER A 49 -7.94 3.59 -11.98
C SER A 49 -9.35 3.42 -11.44
N ASN A 50 -9.51 3.06 -10.16
CA ASN A 50 -10.81 2.78 -9.57
C ASN A 50 -10.80 2.96 -8.05
N MET A 51 -10.61 4.21 -7.61
CA MET A 51 -10.50 4.54 -6.18
C MET A 51 -11.75 4.19 -5.36
N GLU A 52 -12.91 4.04 -6.00
CA GLU A 52 -14.17 3.67 -5.32
C GLU A 52 -14.30 2.15 -5.07
N LYS A 53 -13.52 1.31 -5.78
CA LYS A 53 -13.56 -0.14 -5.58
C LYS A 53 -12.60 -0.59 -4.48
N HIS A 54 -13.16 -1.29 -3.49
CA HIS A 54 -12.39 -1.98 -2.48
C HIS A 54 -11.99 -3.37 -2.99
N ASN A 55 -10.81 -3.49 -3.59
CA ASN A 55 -10.30 -4.79 -4.01
C ASN A 55 -9.67 -5.50 -2.81
N GLN A 56 -10.32 -6.57 -2.35
CA GLN A 56 -9.84 -7.33 -1.19
C GLN A 56 -8.47 -7.97 -1.48
N ILE A 57 -7.57 -7.91 -0.50
CA ILE A 57 -6.24 -8.52 -0.52
C ILE A 57 -6.04 -9.43 0.68
N LYS A 58 -5.04 -10.32 0.64
CA LYS A 58 -4.71 -11.18 1.78
C LYS A 58 -4.33 -10.34 3.01
N LYS A 59 -4.74 -10.82 4.18
CA LYS A 59 -4.34 -10.23 5.47
C LYS A 59 -2.83 -10.40 5.66
N ARG A 60 -2.09 -9.29 5.68
CA ARG A 60 -0.64 -9.23 5.91
C ARG A 60 -0.31 -8.12 6.91
N SER A 61 0.88 -8.17 7.51
CA SER A 61 1.39 -7.08 8.34
C SER A 61 1.77 -5.87 7.49
N PHE A 62 1.91 -4.71 8.13
CA PHE A 62 2.42 -3.50 7.50
C PHE A 62 3.78 -3.75 6.84
N GLU A 63 4.73 -4.32 7.58
CA GLU A 63 6.11 -4.58 7.13
C GLU A 63 6.12 -5.50 5.91
N LYS A 64 5.37 -6.60 5.95
CA LYS A 64 5.31 -7.54 4.82
C LYS A 64 4.70 -6.90 3.58
N THR A 65 3.67 -6.08 3.75
CA THR A 65 3.04 -5.35 2.63
C THR A 65 3.99 -4.29 2.07
N TRP A 66 4.70 -3.58 2.96
CA TRP A 66 5.71 -2.60 2.59
C TRP A 66 6.80 -3.23 1.73
N THR A 67 7.41 -4.34 2.18
CA THR A 67 8.45 -5.05 1.42
C THR A 67 7.94 -5.53 0.06
N ILE A 68 6.70 -6.00 -0.06
CA ILE A 68 6.11 -6.39 -1.36
C ILE A 68 6.08 -5.19 -2.31
N ILE A 69 5.64 -4.02 -1.83
CA ILE A 69 5.58 -2.79 -2.64
C ILE A 69 6.99 -2.34 -3.07
N GLU A 70 7.96 -2.38 -2.17
CA GLU A 70 9.34 -2.01 -2.48
C GLU A 70 9.90 -2.93 -3.57
N ASN A 71 9.83 -4.25 -3.35
CA ASN A 71 10.29 -5.25 -4.32
C ASN A 71 9.58 -5.12 -5.67
N HIS A 72 8.29 -4.82 -5.66
CA HIS A 72 7.51 -4.60 -6.87
C HIS A 72 8.04 -3.43 -7.68
N ILE A 73 8.19 -2.25 -7.07
CA ILE A 73 8.63 -1.05 -7.78
C ILE A 73 10.09 -1.20 -8.23
N GLU A 74 10.94 -1.84 -7.43
CA GLU A 74 12.33 -2.11 -7.80
C GLU A 74 12.42 -3.07 -8.99
N SER A 75 11.72 -4.20 -8.94
CA SER A 75 11.79 -5.24 -9.98
C SER A 75 11.18 -4.79 -11.32
N ASN A 76 10.17 -3.92 -11.27
CA ASN A 76 9.46 -3.46 -12.48
C ASN A 76 9.89 -2.06 -12.94
N ASN A 77 10.75 -1.36 -12.19
CA ASN A 77 11.13 0.06 -12.37
C ASN A 77 9.96 1.08 -12.33
N LYS A 78 8.73 0.63 -12.05
CA LYS A 78 7.52 1.45 -11.93
C LYS A 78 6.47 0.69 -11.12
N LEU A 79 5.43 1.40 -10.68
CA LEU A 79 4.23 0.77 -10.15
C LEU A 79 3.37 0.21 -11.28
N ILE A 80 3.09 -1.09 -11.24
CA ILE A 80 2.15 -1.79 -12.12
C ILE A 80 0.99 -2.27 -11.24
N GLU A 81 -0.08 -1.46 -11.18
CA GLU A 81 -1.20 -1.65 -10.25
C GLU A 81 -1.83 -3.05 -10.30
N ASP A 82 -2.12 -3.57 -11.48
CA ASP A 82 -2.73 -4.90 -11.65
C ASP A 82 -1.80 -6.01 -11.13
N LYS A 83 -0.49 -5.90 -11.43
CA LYS A 83 0.50 -6.88 -10.98
C LYS A 83 0.72 -6.79 -9.47
N LEU A 84 0.75 -5.58 -8.91
CA LEU A 84 0.82 -5.39 -7.45
C LEU A 84 -0.42 -5.98 -6.77
N TYR A 85 -1.60 -5.81 -7.36
CA TYR A 85 -2.82 -6.42 -6.84
C TYR A 85 -2.72 -7.96 -6.79
N GLU A 86 -2.24 -8.60 -7.86
CA GLU A 86 -2.02 -10.05 -7.89
C GLU A 86 -0.97 -10.51 -6.86
N GLU A 87 0.12 -9.74 -6.66
CA GLU A 87 1.14 -10.03 -5.63
C GLU A 87 0.57 -9.90 -4.20
N LEU A 88 -0.46 -9.06 -4.02
CA LEU A 88 -1.16 -8.85 -2.76
C LEU A 88 -2.35 -9.80 -2.56
N LYS A 89 -2.76 -10.58 -3.56
CA LYS A 89 -3.70 -11.68 -3.37
C LYS A 89 -3.10 -12.84 -2.59
#